data_AF-A0A956DC05-F1
#
_entry.id   AF-A0A956DC05-F1
#
_cell.length_a   1.000
_cell.length_b   1.000
_cell.length_c   1.000
_cell.angle_alpha   90.00
_cell.angle_beta   90.00
_cell.angle_gamma   90.00
#
_symmetry.space_group_name_H-M   'P 1'
#
loop_
_entity.id
_entity.type
_entity.pdbx_description
1 polymer ?
#
loop_
_entity_poly.entity_id
_entity_poly.type
_entity_poly.pdbx_seq_one_letter_code
_entity_poly.pdbx_strand_id
1 'polypeptide(L)'
;MSGRRTFLQHLGALALGACGPSALQSQPRSRRSTTEIADTVFAEAERRARRRLRQRPIAPPTEVPPELRGISYDLYRQIRFRTDRSLWRADGGRYEVQLFHRGFYYGRSVDVVVHDAAGAHPVAFDPALFEYPEGLEPNRFAGLGFAGLRLHAPINTDAYRDEVLVFLGASYFRAVGRGNVYGLSARCLGIDTGLEGPEEFPEVVALHLVAPAPDEAQAFVVAEVRGPSVEAAFRFELLPGGPTTIDVQAAVHLRGEVRALGLAPLTSMYLFGEDRPARFGDVRPEVHDSDGLVLEAANGERIFRPLRNPPRTTLSSFRLPEPRAFGLVQRDRDPASYRDDEARYARRPSAKVTPRGSWGEGAVRLLEIA
;
A
#
# COMPACT_ATOMS: atom_id res chain seq x y z
N MET A 1 -5.80 92.00 3.17
CA MET A 1 -6.96 92.84 3.56
C MET A 1 -8.21 92.13 3.09
N SER A 2 -9.02 91.59 4.02
CA SER A 2 -10.41 92.06 4.30
C SER A 2 -11.29 92.10 3.03
N GLY A 3 -12.43 91.43 2.88
CA GLY A 3 -13.28 90.69 3.81
C GLY A 3 -14.59 90.25 3.12
N ARG A 4 -15.27 89.32 3.80
CA ARG A 4 -16.69 88.88 3.83
C ARG A 4 -17.79 89.45 2.90
N ARG A 5 -18.72 88.51 2.58
CA ARG A 5 -20.19 88.57 2.24
C ARG A 5 -20.52 88.89 0.77
N THR A 6 -21.45 88.23 0.05
CA THR A 6 -22.91 87.97 0.28
C THR A 6 -23.37 87.04 -0.90
N PHE A 7 -24.00 85.85 -0.73
CA PHE A 7 -25.42 85.49 -0.51
C PHE A 7 -26.21 85.03 -1.78
N LEU A 8 -26.61 83.74 -1.76
CA LEU A 8 -27.81 83.06 -2.31
C LEU A 8 -28.10 82.94 -3.82
N GLN A 9 -28.23 81.69 -4.30
CA GLN A 9 -29.48 81.12 -4.84
C GLN A 9 -29.42 79.59 -4.99
N HIS A 10 -30.49 78.91 -4.57
CA HIS A 10 -30.69 77.46 -4.53
C HIS A 10 -31.25 76.89 -5.83
N LEU A 11 -30.79 75.68 -6.20
CA LEU A 11 -31.49 74.59 -6.91
C LEU A 11 -30.52 73.39 -6.84
N GLY A 12 -30.76 72.25 -6.19
CA GLY A 12 -32.00 71.52 -6.03
C GLY A 12 -31.96 70.25 -6.87
N ALA A 13 -31.08 69.28 -6.56
CA ALA A 13 -31.14 67.93 -7.11
C ALA A 13 -30.64 66.90 -6.08
N LEU A 14 -31.58 66.17 -5.48
CA LEU A 14 -31.34 64.98 -4.67
C LEU A 14 -30.77 63.87 -5.56
N ALA A 15 -29.57 63.39 -5.27
CA ALA A 15 -29.12 62.06 -5.69
C ALA A 15 -29.22 61.13 -4.48
N LEU A 16 -30.24 60.28 -4.49
CA LEU A 16 -30.42 59.18 -3.53
C LEU A 16 -29.25 58.21 -3.66
N GLY A 17 -28.50 58.05 -2.57
CA GLY A 17 -27.50 57.00 -2.43
C GLY A 17 -28.16 55.63 -2.41
N ALA A 18 -27.88 54.83 -3.45
CA ALA A 18 -28.18 53.41 -3.44
C ALA A 18 -27.05 52.66 -2.72
N CYS A 19 -27.25 52.36 -1.45
CA CYS A 19 -26.53 51.28 -0.76
C CYS A 19 -26.97 49.95 -1.40
N GLY A 20 -26.23 49.48 -2.41
CA GLY A 20 -26.37 48.13 -2.92
C GLY A 20 -25.78 47.12 -1.93
N PRO A 21 -26.41 45.96 -1.71
CA PRO A 21 -25.86 44.92 -0.86
C PRO A 21 -24.55 44.42 -1.48
N SER A 22 -23.45 44.48 -0.72
CA SER A 22 -22.20 43.82 -1.06
C SER A 22 -22.49 42.35 -1.33
N ALA A 23 -22.43 41.95 -2.60
CA ALA A 23 -22.40 40.56 -2.98
C ALA A 23 -21.20 39.93 -2.26
N LEU A 24 -21.48 39.05 -1.31
CA LEU A 24 -20.51 38.08 -0.80
C LEU A 24 -20.03 37.28 -2.01
N GLN A 25 -18.93 37.73 -2.62
CA GLN A 25 -18.17 36.93 -3.56
C GLN A 25 -17.69 35.71 -2.77
N SER A 26 -18.41 34.61 -2.91
CA SER A 26 -17.89 33.31 -2.57
C SER A 26 -16.62 33.13 -3.39
N GLN A 27 -15.46 33.26 -2.73
CA GLN A 27 -14.21 32.84 -3.36
C GLN A 27 -14.41 31.38 -3.78
N PRO A 28 -14.12 31.00 -5.04
CA PRO A 28 -14.13 29.60 -5.41
C PRO A 28 -13.17 28.89 -4.46
N ARG A 29 -13.69 27.96 -3.65
CA ARG A 29 -12.84 27.09 -2.83
C ARG A 29 -11.84 26.46 -3.80
N SER A 30 -10.57 26.82 -3.67
CA SER A 30 -9.48 26.15 -4.36
C SER A 30 -9.71 24.65 -4.22
N ARG A 31 -9.94 23.94 -5.34
CA ARG A 31 -10.03 22.48 -5.32
C ARG A 31 -8.68 21.99 -4.85
N ARG A 32 -8.64 21.39 -3.66
CA ARG A 32 -7.44 20.73 -3.16
C ARG A 32 -7.03 19.66 -4.16
N SER A 33 -5.76 19.62 -4.51
CA SER A 33 -5.19 18.51 -5.27
C SER A 33 -5.25 17.23 -4.45
N THR A 34 -5.26 16.09 -5.13
CA THR A 34 -5.18 14.75 -4.52
C THR A 34 -3.91 14.58 -3.68
N THR A 35 -2.79 15.16 -4.12
CA THR A 35 -1.54 15.24 -3.35
C THR A 35 -1.74 15.97 -2.02
N GLU A 36 -2.36 17.16 -2.02
CA GLU A 36 -2.63 17.91 -0.78
C GLU A 36 -3.59 17.15 0.16
N ILE A 37 -4.56 16.42 -0.39
CA ILE A 37 -5.45 15.56 0.40
C ILE A 37 -4.63 14.41 1.00
N ALA A 38 -3.81 13.71 0.21
CA ALA A 38 -2.96 12.61 0.67
C ALA A 38 -2.01 13.05 1.80
N ASP A 39 -1.39 14.23 1.66
CA ASP A 39 -0.49 14.80 2.65
C ASP A 39 -1.22 15.16 3.94
N THR A 40 -2.43 15.72 3.83
CA THR A 40 -3.29 16.01 4.98
C THR A 40 -3.67 14.74 5.72
N VAL A 41 -4.11 13.72 4.99
CA VAL A 41 -4.51 12.41 5.54
C VAL A 41 -3.32 11.71 6.20
N PHE A 42 -2.13 11.76 5.59
CA PHE A 42 -0.91 11.22 6.16
C PHE A 42 -0.53 11.92 7.47
N ALA A 43 -0.57 13.26 7.51
CA ALA A 43 -0.29 14.03 8.71
C ALA A 43 -1.31 13.72 9.83
N GLU A 44 -2.57 13.48 9.49
CA GLU A 44 -3.59 13.03 10.44
C GLU A 44 -3.33 11.62 10.99
N ALA A 45 -2.96 10.68 10.12
CA ALA A 45 -2.59 9.32 10.47
C ALA A 45 -1.36 9.29 11.40
N GLU A 46 -0.34 10.10 11.11
CA GLU A 46 0.81 10.28 12.00
C GLU A 46 0.38 10.82 13.37
N ARG A 47 -0.46 11.87 13.41
CA ARG A 47 -0.99 12.38 14.68
C ARG A 47 -1.76 11.32 15.45
N ARG A 48 -2.53 10.45 14.77
CA ARG A 48 -3.23 9.31 15.40
C ARG A 48 -2.22 8.30 15.96
N ALA A 49 -1.21 7.91 15.20
CA ALA A 49 -0.16 7.00 15.63
C ALA A 49 0.54 7.50 16.92
N ARG A 50 0.98 8.77 16.94
CA ARG A 50 1.60 9.40 18.12
C ARG A 50 0.68 9.39 19.35
N ARG A 51 -0.62 9.66 19.19
CA ARG A 51 -1.58 9.60 20.30
C ARG A 51 -1.76 8.18 20.83
N ARG A 52 -1.80 7.18 19.94
CA ARG A 52 -2.00 5.77 20.31
C ARG A 52 -0.80 5.16 21.02
N LEU A 53 0.39 5.75 20.94
CA LEU A 53 1.55 5.32 21.75
C LEU A 53 1.26 5.32 23.26
N ARG A 54 0.38 6.22 23.72
CA ARG A 54 -0.03 6.32 25.13
C ARG A 54 -1.17 5.37 25.49
N GLN A 55 -1.69 4.62 24.53
CA GLN A 55 -2.77 3.66 24.70
C GLN A 55 -2.21 2.24 24.73
N ARG A 56 -3.07 1.26 25.06
CA ARG A 56 -2.69 -0.16 24.95
C ARG A 56 -2.27 -0.50 23.52
N PRO A 57 -1.35 -1.46 23.33
CA PRO A 57 -1.00 -1.97 22.02
C PRO A 57 -2.21 -2.49 21.23
N ILE A 58 -2.01 -2.79 19.95
CA ILE A 58 -3.06 -3.37 19.10
C ILE A 58 -3.68 -4.60 19.77
N ALA A 59 -5.01 -4.62 19.87
CA ALA A 59 -5.74 -5.77 20.37
C ALA A 59 -5.69 -6.91 19.33
N PRO A 60 -5.77 -8.19 19.75
CA PRO A 60 -5.92 -9.31 18.82
C PRO A 60 -7.08 -9.09 17.83
N PRO A 61 -7.05 -9.71 16.64
CA PRO A 61 -8.17 -9.64 15.70
C PRO A 61 -9.46 -10.12 16.35
N THR A 62 -10.59 -9.49 16.00
CA THR A 62 -11.89 -10.03 16.38
C THR A 62 -12.10 -11.39 15.71
N GLU A 63 -12.88 -12.25 16.35
CA GLU A 63 -13.15 -13.57 15.79
C GLU A 63 -13.94 -13.46 14.47
N VAL A 64 -13.54 -14.28 13.50
CA VAL A 64 -14.35 -14.55 12.30
C VAL A 64 -15.29 -15.73 12.57
N PRO A 65 -16.48 -15.77 11.93
CA PRO A 65 -17.39 -16.91 12.02
C PRO A 65 -16.68 -18.25 11.76
N PRO A 66 -17.03 -19.33 12.47
CA PRO A 66 -16.35 -20.62 12.34
C PRO A 66 -16.29 -21.14 10.91
N GLU A 67 -17.35 -20.95 10.12
CA GLU A 67 -17.41 -21.34 8.70
C GLU A 67 -16.42 -20.60 7.79
N LEU A 68 -15.80 -19.50 8.25
CA LEU A 68 -14.75 -18.77 7.54
C LEU A 68 -13.36 -18.97 8.16
N ARG A 69 -13.29 -19.58 9.35
CA ARG A 69 -12.04 -19.76 10.09
C ARG A 69 -11.31 -21.01 9.62
N GLY A 70 -10.08 -20.87 9.15
CA GLY A 70 -9.25 -22.02 8.77
C GLY A 70 -9.80 -22.81 7.58
N ILE A 71 -10.67 -22.21 6.77
CA ILE A 71 -11.10 -22.78 5.49
C ILE A 71 -9.90 -23.00 4.56
N SER A 72 -10.02 -23.92 3.60
CA SER A 72 -8.96 -24.12 2.62
C SER A 72 -8.75 -22.89 1.73
N TYR A 73 -7.55 -22.75 1.17
CA TYR A 73 -7.28 -21.73 0.16
C TYR A 73 -8.27 -21.81 -1.02
N ASP A 74 -8.60 -23.03 -1.46
CA ASP A 74 -9.53 -23.26 -2.56
C ASP A 74 -10.95 -22.81 -2.24
N LEU A 75 -11.40 -22.92 -0.98
CA LEU A 75 -12.68 -22.37 -0.58
C LEU A 75 -12.63 -20.84 -0.47
N TYR A 76 -11.55 -20.29 0.11
CA TYR A 76 -11.39 -18.84 0.26
C TYR A 76 -11.38 -18.11 -1.08
N ARG A 77 -10.67 -18.63 -2.10
CA ARG A 77 -10.63 -18.03 -3.45
C ARG A 77 -11.97 -18.09 -4.21
N GLN A 78 -12.95 -18.86 -3.72
CA GLN A 78 -14.31 -18.88 -4.28
C GLN A 78 -15.18 -17.75 -3.72
N ILE A 79 -14.79 -17.11 -2.63
CA ILE A 79 -15.42 -15.87 -2.15
C ILE A 79 -14.91 -14.73 -3.04
N ARG A 80 -15.70 -14.33 -4.03
CA ARG A 80 -15.28 -13.40 -5.08
C ARG A 80 -15.93 -12.04 -4.91
N PHE A 81 -15.15 -10.97 -4.94
CA PHE A 81 -15.70 -9.62 -5.01
C PHE A 81 -16.44 -9.41 -6.33
N ARG A 82 -17.63 -8.83 -6.28
CA ARG A 82 -18.45 -8.48 -7.46
C ARG A 82 -17.83 -7.31 -8.20
N THR A 83 -17.22 -7.57 -9.34
CA THR A 83 -16.44 -6.56 -10.09
C THR A 83 -17.27 -5.36 -10.58
N ASP A 84 -18.58 -5.51 -10.75
CA ASP A 84 -19.51 -4.40 -11.04
C ASP A 84 -19.69 -3.44 -9.85
N ARG A 85 -19.30 -3.87 -8.65
CA ARG A 85 -19.36 -3.09 -7.40
C ARG A 85 -18.04 -2.46 -6.99
N SER A 86 -17.02 -2.49 -7.85
CA SER A 86 -15.73 -1.85 -7.56
C SER A 86 -15.92 -0.36 -7.26
N LEU A 87 -15.17 0.14 -6.26
CA LEU A 87 -15.13 1.59 -5.98
C LEU A 87 -14.59 2.32 -7.21
N TRP A 88 -15.13 3.51 -7.48
CA TRP A 88 -14.79 4.40 -8.59
C TRP A 88 -15.09 3.88 -10.00
N ARG A 89 -15.66 2.68 -10.13
CA ARG A 89 -16.03 2.12 -11.44
C ARG A 89 -17.03 3.00 -12.19
N ALA A 90 -18.03 3.51 -11.47
CA ALA A 90 -19.06 4.37 -12.05
C ALA A 90 -18.50 5.74 -12.51
N ASP A 91 -17.35 6.16 -11.96
CA ASP A 91 -16.73 7.45 -12.27
C ASP A 91 -15.94 7.40 -13.58
N GLY A 92 -15.70 6.21 -14.15
CA GLY A 92 -15.09 6.03 -15.47
C GLY A 92 -13.59 6.36 -15.55
N GLY A 93 -12.94 6.66 -14.42
CA GLY A 93 -11.53 7.04 -14.35
C GLY A 93 -10.54 5.88 -14.55
N ARG A 94 -9.25 6.15 -14.35
CA ARG A 94 -8.20 5.14 -14.53
C ARG A 94 -8.22 4.05 -13.46
N TYR A 95 -8.71 4.35 -12.27
CA TYR A 95 -8.56 3.46 -11.11
C TYR A 95 -9.88 2.86 -10.64
N GLU A 96 -9.82 1.61 -10.19
CA GLU A 96 -10.91 0.92 -9.49
C GLU A 96 -10.36 0.19 -8.26
N VAL A 97 -11.15 0.07 -7.20
CA VAL A 97 -10.76 -0.71 -6.01
C VAL A 97 -11.75 -1.83 -5.74
N GLN A 98 -11.20 -3.01 -5.47
CA GLN A 98 -11.94 -4.15 -4.94
C GLN A 98 -11.44 -4.50 -3.55
N LEU A 99 -12.29 -5.13 -2.75
CA LEU A 99 -12.06 -5.37 -1.34
C LEU A 99 -11.93 -6.87 -1.06
N PHE A 100 -11.07 -7.24 -0.11
CA PHE A 100 -10.92 -8.63 0.31
C PHE A 100 -11.86 -8.97 1.47
N HIS A 101 -12.46 -10.15 1.41
CA HIS A 101 -13.29 -10.69 2.49
C HIS A 101 -12.40 -11.24 3.62
N ARG A 102 -12.80 -11.09 4.89
CA ARG A 102 -12.14 -11.75 6.02
C ARG A 102 -12.42 -13.25 6.04
N GLY A 103 -11.47 -14.05 6.49
CA GLY A 103 -11.57 -15.51 6.48
C GLY A 103 -10.24 -16.15 6.18
N PHE A 104 -10.21 -17.49 6.14
CA PHE A 104 -8.96 -18.26 6.07
C PHE A 104 -8.06 -17.92 7.26
N TYR A 105 -6.89 -17.33 7.02
CA TYR A 105 -6.01 -16.75 8.05
C TYR A 105 -6.09 -15.21 8.14
N TYR A 106 -6.90 -14.56 7.29
CA TYR A 106 -7.09 -13.11 7.31
C TYR A 106 -8.14 -12.70 8.35
N GLY A 107 -7.73 -12.78 9.62
CA GLY A 107 -8.59 -12.46 10.76
C GLY A 107 -8.71 -10.96 11.04
N ARG A 108 -7.72 -10.14 10.72
CA ARG A 108 -7.72 -8.69 11.00
C ARG A 108 -8.72 -7.95 10.12
N SER A 109 -9.57 -7.13 10.73
CA SER A 109 -10.37 -6.16 9.99
C SER A 109 -9.52 -4.93 9.66
N VAL A 110 -9.68 -4.44 8.43
CA VAL A 110 -9.06 -3.22 7.90
C VAL A 110 -10.18 -2.23 7.60
N ASP A 111 -10.13 -1.08 8.26
CA ASP A 111 -11.03 0.03 7.96
C ASP A 111 -10.66 0.63 6.59
N VAL A 112 -11.65 0.86 5.72
CA VAL A 112 -11.41 1.49 4.42
C VAL A 112 -12.15 2.81 4.37
N VAL A 113 -11.44 3.88 4.04
CA VAL A 113 -12.00 5.24 4.01
C VAL A 113 -11.60 5.92 2.70
N VAL A 114 -12.57 6.40 1.94
CA VAL A 114 -12.33 7.20 0.73
C VAL A 114 -12.26 8.68 1.09
N HIS A 115 -11.28 9.41 0.58
CA HIS A 115 -11.09 10.85 0.78
C HIS A 115 -11.23 11.56 -0.55
N ASP A 116 -12.10 12.56 -0.61
CA ASP A 116 -12.32 13.40 -1.78
C ASP A 116 -12.41 14.88 -1.37
N ALA A 117 -12.85 15.75 -2.30
CA ALA A 117 -13.02 17.17 -2.04
C ALA A 117 -14.11 17.50 -1.01
N ALA A 118 -15.07 16.58 -0.77
CA ALA A 118 -16.13 16.73 0.22
C ALA A 118 -15.72 16.23 1.61
N GLY A 119 -14.74 15.33 1.69
CA GLY A 119 -14.15 14.88 2.96
C GLY A 119 -13.87 13.39 2.99
N ALA A 120 -14.02 12.80 4.17
CA ALA A 120 -13.76 11.38 4.42
C ALA A 120 -15.07 10.58 4.45
N HIS A 121 -15.11 9.49 3.68
CA HIS A 121 -16.26 8.61 3.50
C HIS A 121 -15.87 7.16 3.87
N PRO A 122 -16.23 6.68 5.05
CA PRO A 122 -16.01 5.28 5.43
C PRO A 122 -16.75 4.33 4.49
N VAL A 123 -16.07 3.29 4.04
CA VAL A 123 -16.68 2.22 3.23
C VAL A 123 -17.20 1.15 4.18
N ALA A 124 -18.52 0.96 4.22
CA ALA A 124 -19.15 -0.06 5.04
C ALA A 124 -18.98 -1.44 4.40
N PHE A 125 -18.76 -2.45 5.24
CA PHE A 125 -18.81 -3.84 4.80
C PHE A 125 -20.25 -4.26 4.52
N ASP A 126 -20.48 -4.80 3.33
CA ASP A 126 -21.74 -5.40 2.92
C ASP A 126 -21.43 -6.78 2.29
N PRO A 127 -21.99 -7.89 2.83
CA PRO A 127 -21.87 -9.20 2.22
C PRO A 127 -22.29 -9.22 0.74
N ALA A 128 -23.23 -8.36 0.32
CA ALA A 128 -23.69 -8.30 -1.06
C ALA A 128 -22.61 -7.81 -2.05
N LEU A 129 -21.48 -7.28 -1.57
CA LEU A 129 -20.30 -6.98 -2.40
C LEU A 129 -19.60 -8.24 -2.91
N PHE A 130 -19.96 -9.42 -2.39
CA PHE A 130 -19.30 -10.69 -2.71
C PHE A 130 -20.27 -11.71 -3.30
N GLU A 131 -19.71 -12.62 -4.07
CA GLU A 131 -20.28 -13.90 -4.45
C GLU A 131 -19.69 -14.97 -3.55
N TYR A 132 -20.54 -15.90 -3.09
CA TYR A 132 -20.15 -16.94 -2.17
C TYR A 132 -20.37 -18.32 -2.78
N PRO A 133 -19.48 -19.29 -2.51
CA PRO A 133 -19.73 -20.69 -2.83
C PRO A 133 -20.89 -21.24 -2.00
N GLU A 134 -21.43 -22.38 -2.43
CA GLU A 134 -22.45 -23.11 -1.69
C GLU A 134 -21.98 -23.41 -0.26
N GLY A 135 -22.90 -23.29 0.71
CA GLY A 135 -22.63 -23.52 2.14
C GLY A 135 -22.14 -22.29 2.92
N LEU A 136 -21.88 -21.16 2.26
CA LEU A 136 -21.60 -19.88 2.94
C LEU A 136 -22.78 -18.92 2.80
N GLU A 137 -23.48 -18.70 3.90
CA GLU A 137 -24.70 -17.86 3.97
C GLU A 137 -24.34 -16.37 4.22
N PRO A 138 -24.53 -15.46 3.25
CA PRO A 138 -24.03 -14.08 3.34
C PRO A 138 -24.62 -13.27 4.50
N ASN A 139 -25.86 -13.55 4.89
CA ASN A 139 -26.55 -12.88 5.98
C ASN A 139 -25.87 -13.06 7.35
N ARG A 140 -25.02 -14.09 7.51
CA ARG A 140 -24.24 -14.35 8.73
C ARG A 140 -22.97 -13.50 8.84
N PHE A 141 -22.62 -12.76 7.78
CA PHE A 141 -21.37 -12.01 7.70
C PHE A 141 -21.56 -10.49 7.83
N ALA A 142 -22.75 -10.02 8.18
CA ALA A 142 -23.00 -8.59 8.39
C ALA A 142 -22.00 -7.99 9.41
N GLY A 143 -21.40 -6.86 9.07
CA GLY A 143 -20.43 -6.16 9.93
C GLY A 143 -19.07 -6.85 10.08
N LEU A 144 -18.76 -7.86 9.25
CA LEU A 144 -17.48 -8.58 9.33
C LEU A 144 -16.29 -7.65 9.04
N GLY A 145 -16.42 -6.67 8.15
CA GLY A 145 -15.28 -5.81 7.77
C GLY A 145 -14.38 -6.45 6.72
N PHE A 146 -13.45 -5.67 6.19
CA PHE A 146 -12.57 -6.10 5.09
C PHE A 146 -11.24 -6.66 5.60
N ALA A 147 -10.63 -7.55 4.84
CA ALA A 147 -9.28 -8.06 5.12
C ALA A 147 -8.17 -7.19 4.49
N GLY A 148 -8.52 -6.33 3.54
CA GLY A 148 -7.60 -5.57 2.72
C GLY A 148 -8.25 -5.12 1.42
N LEU A 149 -7.43 -4.69 0.46
CA LEU A 149 -7.90 -4.24 -0.85
C LEU A 149 -6.92 -4.57 -1.97
N ARG A 150 -7.44 -4.50 -3.20
CA ARG A 150 -6.65 -4.48 -4.44
C ARG A 150 -7.09 -3.31 -5.31
N LEU A 151 -6.09 -2.61 -5.84
CA LEU A 151 -6.26 -1.50 -6.76
C LEU A 151 -6.02 -1.99 -8.19
N HIS A 152 -6.88 -1.53 -9.09
CA HIS A 152 -6.85 -1.86 -10.51
C HIS A 152 -6.58 -0.63 -11.35
N ALA A 153 -5.83 -0.79 -12.45
CA ALA A 153 -5.55 0.27 -13.42
C ALA A 153 -5.29 -0.30 -14.83
N PRO A 154 -5.50 0.46 -15.91
CA PRO A 154 -5.20 0.03 -17.28
C PRO A 154 -3.68 0.03 -17.54
N ILE A 155 -2.97 -0.98 -17.02
CA ILE A 155 -1.50 -1.06 -17.13
C ILE A 155 -1.03 -1.77 -18.40
N ASN A 156 -1.81 -2.77 -18.86
CA ASN A 156 -1.50 -3.56 -20.05
C ASN A 156 -2.25 -3.08 -21.30
N THR A 157 -3.54 -2.73 -21.15
CA THR A 157 -4.39 -2.22 -22.24
C THR A 157 -5.38 -1.20 -21.68
N ASP A 158 -5.87 -0.29 -22.53
CA ASP A 158 -6.90 0.69 -22.12
C ASP A 158 -8.30 0.06 -21.93
N ALA A 159 -8.51 -1.16 -22.45
CA ALA A 159 -9.80 -1.86 -22.40
C ALA A 159 -10.07 -2.59 -21.08
N TYR A 160 -9.03 -2.83 -20.26
CA TYR A 160 -9.14 -3.61 -19.04
C TYR A 160 -8.28 -3.04 -17.92
N ARG A 161 -8.83 -3.00 -16.69
CA ARG A 161 -8.12 -2.55 -15.49
C ARG A 161 -7.56 -3.77 -14.74
N ASP A 162 -6.28 -4.04 -14.95
CA ASP A 162 -5.55 -5.12 -14.27
C ASP A 162 -5.29 -4.78 -12.80
N GLU A 163 -5.14 -5.80 -11.95
CA GLU A 163 -4.62 -5.62 -10.58
C GLU A 163 -3.20 -5.07 -10.63
N VAL A 164 -2.94 -3.96 -9.93
CA VAL A 164 -1.62 -3.29 -9.90
C VAL A 164 -1.01 -3.20 -8.51
N LEU A 165 -1.83 -3.19 -7.46
CA LEU A 165 -1.39 -3.11 -6.07
C LEU A 165 -2.36 -3.85 -5.15
N VAL A 166 -1.86 -4.63 -4.21
CA VAL A 166 -2.63 -5.39 -3.21
C VAL A 166 -2.10 -5.08 -1.83
N PHE A 167 -2.99 -4.80 -0.87
CA PHE A 167 -2.72 -4.81 0.57
C PHE A 167 -3.52 -5.94 1.20
N LEU A 168 -2.85 -6.96 1.73
CA LEU A 168 -3.52 -8.12 2.33
C LEU A 168 -2.58 -8.90 3.25
N GLY A 169 -2.96 -9.05 4.52
CA GLY A 169 -2.21 -9.77 5.54
C GLY A 169 -1.09 -8.96 6.19
N ALA A 170 -1.08 -8.91 7.53
CA ALA A 170 -0.18 -8.07 8.32
C ALA A 170 0.04 -6.68 7.68
N SER A 171 1.28 -6.27 7.42
CA SER A 171 1.62 -5.04 6.70
C SER A 171 2.18 -5.29 5.31
N TYR A 172 1.82 -6.42 4.70
CA TYR A 172 2.28 -6.76 3.36
C TYR A 172 1.54 -6.00 2.28
N PHE A 173 2.27 -5.70 1.21
CA PHE A 173 1.68 -5.30 -0.05
C PHE A 173 2.47 -5.89 -1.23
N ARG A 174 1.79 -6.03 -2.37
CA ARG A 174 2.37 -6.52 -3.62
C ARG A 174 2.01 -5.59 -4.75
N ALA A 175 2.94 -5.38 -5.67
CA ALA A 175 2.70 -4.61 -6.88
C ALA A 175 3.27 -5.33 -8.11
N VAL A 176 2.73 -5.00 -9.28
CA VAL A 176 3.18 -5.54 -10.56
C VAL A 176 3.44 -4.41 -11.54
N GLY A 177 4.49 -4.56 -12.35
CA GLY A 177 4.70 -3.76 -13.56
C GLY A 177 3.92 -4.31 -14.75
N ARG A 178 3.95 -3.58 -15.86
CA ARG A 178 3.32 -4.00 -17.12
C ARG A 178 3.81 -5.38 -17.54
N GLY A 179 2.87 -6.28 -17.83
CA GLY A 179 3.17 -7.65 -18.25
C GLY A 179 3.67 -8.57 -17.13
N ASN A 180 3.81 -8.10 -15.89
CA ASN A 180 4.17 -8.98 -14.77
C ASN A 180 2.97 -9.74 -14.21
N VAL A 181 3.26 -10.80 -13.45
CA VAL A 181 2.32 -11.47 -12.54
C VAL A 181 2.87 -11.37 -11.12
N TYR A 182 2.03 -11.55 -10.09
CA TYR A 182 2.49 -11.46 -8.70
C TYR A 182 3.59 -12.48 -8.38
N GLY A 183 4.58 -12.04 -7.60
CA GLY A 183 5.66 -12.85 -7.05
C GLY A 183 6.01 -12.39 -5.65
N LEU A 184 7.19 -11.76 -5.51
CA LEU A 184 7.65 -11.18 -4.25
C LEU A 184 6.64 -10.16 -3.67
N SER A 185 6.76 -9.94 -2.37
CA SER A 185 6.01 -8.93 -1.61
C SER A 185 6.96 -7.92 -0.97
N ALA A 186 6.43 -6.75 -0.65
CA ALA A 186 7.03 -5.81 0.28
C ALA A 186 6.22 -5.81 1.59
N ARG A 187 6.77 -5.25 2.66
CA ARG A 187 6.01 -4.91 3.87
C ARG A 187 6.28 -3.47 4.28
N CYS A 188 5.38 -2.87 5.04
CA CYS A 188 5.63 -1.54 5.62
C CYS A 188 6.83 -1.59 6.58
N LEU A 189 6.90 -2.61 7.46
CA LEU A 189 7.95 -2.79 8.47
C LEU A 189 8.24 -4.27 8.74
N GLY A 190 9.48 -4.55 9.16
CA GLY A 190 9.85 -5.77 9.87
C GLY A 190 10.38 -5.44 11.27
N ILE A 191 10.09 -6.26 12.28
CA ILE A 191 10.58 -6.06 13.64
C ILE A 191 11.17 -7.37 14.14
N ASP A 192 12.44 -7.33 14.54
CA ASP A 192 13.19 -8.48 15.05
C ASP A 192 13.26 -9.69 14.08
N THR A 193 13.03 -9.47 12.79
CA THR A 193 13.09 -10.48 11.74
C THR A 193 14.44 -11.19 11.70
N GLY A 194 14.42 -12.52 11.77
CA GLY A 194 15.62 -13.36 11.66
C GLY A 194 16.53 -13.38 12.89
N LEU A 195 16.09 -12.79 14.01
CA LEU A 195 16.77 -12.87 15.30
C LEU A 195 16.28 -14.06 16.13
N GLU A 196 16.97 -14.36 17.22
CA GLU A 196 16.48 -15.31 18.22
C GLU A 196 15.18 -14.79 18.87
N GLY A 197 14.16 -15.64 18.99
CA GLY A 197 12.84 -15.26 19.51
C GLY A 197 11.81 -14.95 18.40
N PRO A 198 10.59 -14.53 18.77
CA PRO A 198 9.53 -14.28 17.81
C PRO A 198 9.76 -13.00 17.00
N GLU A 199 9.56 -13.08 15.69
CA GLU A 199 9.38 -11.90 14.84
C GLU A 199 8.04 -11.23 15.17
N GLU A 200 8.03 -9.89 15.28
CA GLU A 200 6.80 -9.12 15.37
C GLU A 200 6.34 -8.73 13.96
N PHE A 201 5.05 -8.95 13.68
CA PHE A 201 4.41 -8.62 12.40
C PHE A 201 3.42 -7.47 12.60
N PRO A 202 3.82 -6.20 12.38
CA PRO A 202 2.88 -5.09 12.38
C PRO A 202 1.79 -5.28 11.33
N GLU A 203 0.56 -4.91 11.69
CA GLU A 203 -0.63 -5.11 10.88
C GLU A 203 -1.17 -3.77 10.37
N VAL A 204 -1.60 -3.73 9.10
CA VAL A 204 -2.42 -2.64 8.58
C VAL A 204 -3.81 -2.73 9.22
N VAL A 205 -4.28 -1.63 9.80
CA VAL A 205 -5.62 -1.56 10.43
C VAL A 205 -6.57 -0.60 9.72
N ALA A 206 -6.04 0.33 8.92
CA ALA A 206 -6.83 1.24 8.13
C ALA A 206 -6.11 1.59 6.83
N LEU A 207 -6.88 1.70 5.75
CA LEU A 207 -6.46 2.13 4.43
C LEU A 207 -7.33 3.32 4.00
N HIS A 208 -6.67 4.46 3.85
CA HIS A 208 -7.27 5.70 3.40
C HIS A 208 -6.94 5.88 1.91
N LEU A 209 -7.96 5.81 1.07
CA LEU A 209 -7.86 5.96 -0.38
C LEU A 209 -8.17 7.41 -0.74
N VAL A 210 -7.30 8.10 -1.47
CA VAL A 210 -7.66 9.40 -2.05
C VAL A 210 -8.30 9.14 -3.40
N ALA A 211 -9.54 9.61 -3.60
CA ALA A 211 -10.25 9.47 -4.86
C ALA A 211 -9.47 10.22 -5.96
N PRO A 212 -8.93 9.52 -6.98
CA PRO A 212 -8.16 10.16 -8.03
C PRO A 212 -9.08 10.95 -8.96
N ALA A 213 -8.56 12.01 -9.58
CA ALA A 213 -9.26 12.63 -10.70
C ALA A 213 -9.34 11.64 -11.89
N PRO A 214 -10.35 11.73 -12.77
CA PRO A 214 -10.55 10.75 -13.85
C PRO A 214 -9.33 10.52 -14.75
N ASP A 215 -8.56 11.57 -15.02
CA ASP A 215 -7.36 11.60 -15.84
C ASP A 215 -6.05 11.46 -15.05
N GLU A 216 -6.13 11.30 -13.73
CA GLU A 216 -4.96 11.29 -12.87
C GLU A 216 -4.10 10.04 -13.10
N ALA A 217 -2.82 10.25 -13.41
CA ALA A 217 -1.90 9.15 -13.68
C ALA A 217 -1.52 8.38 -12.43
N GLN A 218 -1.59 9.00 -11.25
CA GLN A 218 -1.16 8.46 -9.97
C GLN A 218 -2.34 8.18 -9.04
N ALA A 219 -2.13 7.24 -8.11
CA ALA A 219 -3.09 6.94 -7.06
C ALA A 219 -2.41 7.04 -5.69
N PHE A 220 -3.17 7.47 -4.68
CA PHE A 220 -2.67 7.62 -3.32
C PHE A 220 -3.39 6.70 -2.35
N VAL A 221 -2.59 6.04 -1.50
CA VAL A 221 -3.08 5.24 -0.38
C VAL A 221 -2.31 5.65 0.87
N VAL A 222 -3.00 5.93 1.98
CA VAL A 222 -2.38 6.10 3.29
C VAL A 222 -2.76 4.91 4.17
N ALA A 223 -1.78 4.21 4.72
CA ALA A 223 -1.99 3.07 5.62
C ALA A 223 -1.66 3.42 7.07
N GLU A 224 -2.53 3.06 7.99
CA GLU A 224 -2.21 3.01 9.42
C GLU A 224 -1.74 1.61 9.79
N VAL A 225 -0.53 1.52 10.33
CA VAL A 225 0.14 0.26 10.69
C VAL A 225 0.37 0.21 12.19
N ARG A 226 0.01 -0.90 12.82
CA ARG A 226 0.08 -1.05 14.29
C ARG A 226 0.65 -2.41 14.66
N GLY A 227 1.44 -2.44 15.71
CA GLY A 227 1.99 -3.67 16.29
C GLY A 227 2.07 -3.58 17.81
N PRO A 228 2.43 -4.69 18.48
CA PRO A 228 2.79 -4.69 19.90
C PRO A 228 3.76 -3.58 20.29
N SER A 229 4.80 -3.35 19.48
CA SER A 229 5.90 -2.43 19.78
C SER A 229 5.87 -1.13 18.96
N VAL A 230 4.96 -0.99 18.00
CA VAL A 230 4.98 0.12 17.03
C VAL A 230 3.59 0.70 16.72
N GLU A 231 3.55 2.00 16.46
CA GLU A 231 2.46 2.70 15.76
C GLU A 231 3.08 3.48 14.60
N ALA A 232 2.52 3.36 13.40
CA ALA A 232 3.07 3.98 12.22
C ALA A 232 2.00 4.41 11.20
N ALA A 233 2.37 5.37 10.36
CA ALA A 233 1.60 5.80 9.20
C ALA A 233 2.49 5.72 7.96
N PHE A 234 1.91 5.30 6.83
CA PHE A 234 2.58 5.22 5.54
C PHE A 234 1.75 5.91 4.47
N ARG A 235 2.36 6.72 3.62
CA ARG A 235 1.75 7.29 2.41
C ARG A 235 2.41 6.65 1.20
N PHE A 236 1.59 6.10 0.32
CA PHE A 236 1.98 5.48 -0.93
C PHE A 236 1.46 6.34 -2.08
N GLU A 237 2.35 6.72 -2.97
CA GLU A 237 2.04 7.33 -4.27
C GLU A 237 2.43 6.34 -5.35
N LEU A 238 1.42 5.75 -5.99
CA LEU A 238 1.55 4.69 -6.97
C LEU A 238 1.45 5.28 -8.38
N LEU A 239 2.41 4.94 -9.23
CA LEU A 239 2.38 5.18 -10.67
C LEU A 239 2.52 3.84 -11.41
N PRO A 240 1.41 3.22 -11.86
CA PRO A 240 1.46 2.00 -12.67
C PRO A 240 2.10 2.26 -14.03
N GLY A 241 3.00 1.38 -14.46
CA GLY A 241 3.77 1.60 -15.69
C GLY A 241 4.59 0.40 -16.12
N GLY A 242 5.67 0.65 -16.89
CA GLY A 242 6.65 -0.38 -17.27
C GLY A 242 7.20 -1.07 -16.02
N PRO A 243 8.06 -0.39 -15.25
CA PRO A 243 8.05 -0.55 -13.81
C PRO A 243 6.87 0.22 -13.23
N THR A 244 6.15 -0.39 -12.29
CA THR A 244 5.27 0.34 -11.39
C THR A 244 6.13 0.97 -10.30
N THR A 245 6.07 2.30 -10.17
CA THR A 245 6.81 3.03 -9.15
C THR A 245 5.90 3.30 -7.95
N ILE A 246 6.44 3.14 -6.75
CA ILE A 246 5.74 3.45 -5.50
C ILE A 246 6.64 4.31 -4.65
N ASP A 247 6.27 5.58 -4.51
CA ASP A 247 6.92 6.48 -3.57
C ASP A 247 6.29 6.31 -2.20
N VAL A 248 7.12 5.99 -1.20
CA VAL A 248 6.68 5.67 0.16
C VAL A 248 7.25 6.68 1.13
N GLN A 249 6.38 7.36 1.86
CA GLN A 249 6.74 8.15 3.04
C GLN A 249 6.22 7.44 4.29
N ALA A 250 7.04 7.39 5.34
CA ALA A 250 6.71 6.68 6.57
C ALA A 250 6.94 7.56 7.80
N ALA A 251 6.03 7.49 8.77
CA ALA A 251 6.22 7.98 10.13
C ALA A 251 6.10 6.79 11.08
N VAL A 252 7.21 6.43 11.73
CA VAL A 252 7.32 5.23 12.58
C VAL A 252 7.56 5.67 14.02
N HIS A 253 6.77 5.15 14.95
CA HIS A 253 6.89 5.45 16.36
C HIS A 253 6.92 4.17 17.19
N LEU A 254 8.05 3.94 17.86
CA LEU A 254 8.23 2.79 18.73
C LEU A 254 7.68 3.09 20.13
N ARG A 255 7.04 2.09 20.74
CA ARG A 255 6.56 2.11 22.12
C ARG A 255 7.67 1.79 23.12
N GLY A 256 8.72 1.13 22.66
CA GLY A 256 9.88 0.72 23.44
C GLY A 256 11.02 0.32 22.52
N GLU A 257 12.09 -0.20 23.10
CA GLU A 257 13.24 -0.69 22.35
C GLU A 257 12.87 -1.92 21.52
N VAL A 258 13.40 -2.00 20.29
CA VAL A 258 13.37 -3.18 19.43
C VAL A 258 14.81 -3.52 19.03
N ARG A 259 15.14 -4.80 18.86
CA ARG A 259 16.52 -5.23 18.57
C ARG A 259 16.88 -5.00 17.10
N ALA A 260 15.90 -5.09 16.21
CA ALA A 260 16.06 -4.73 14.81
C ALA A 260 14.79 -4.11 14.22
N LEU A 261 14.93 -2.92 13.65
CA LEU A 261 13.89 -2.27 12.85
C LEU A 261 14.21 -2.45 11.36
N GLY A 262 13.43 -3.26 10.66
CA GLY A 262 13.52 -3.48 9.22
C GLY A 262 12.73 -2.44 8.43
N LEU A 263 13.45 -1.58 7.70
CA LEU A 263 12.88 -0.56 6.81
C LEU A 263 12.84 -1.08 5.36
N ALA A 264 11.75 -0.77 4.66
CA ALA A 264 11.48 -1.24 3.28
C ALA A 264 11.77 -2.74 3.05
N PRO A 265 11.27 -3.64 3.92
CA PRO A 265 11.51 -5.07 3.79
C PRO A 265 10.88 -5.64 2.52
N LEU A 266 11.61 -6.56 1.88
CA LEU A 266 11.13 -7.39 0.77
C LEU A 266 11.09 -8.86 1.21
N THR A 267 10.10 -9.60 0.74
CA THR A 267 9.92 -11.03 1.00
C THR A 267 9.69 -11.74 -0.34
N SER A 268 10.50 -12.74 -0.65
CA SER A 268 10.40 -13.52 -1.88
C SER A 268 10.48 -15.01 -1.57
N MET A 269 10.53 -15.85 -2.59
CA MET A 269 10.62 -17.29 -2.49
C MET A 269 11.71 -17.80 -3.43
N TYR A 270 12.55 -18.71 -2.94
CA TYR A 270 13.54 -19.43 -3.74
C TYR A 270 13.53 -20.90 -3.32
N LEU A 271 13.09 -21.80 -4.20
CA LEU A 271 13.04 -23.24 -3.90
C LEU A 271 14.29 -23.95 -4.42
N PHE A 272 14.59 -23.79 -5.72
CA PHE A 272 15.79 -24.27 -6.41
C PHE A 272 15.98 -23.52 -7.74
N GLY A 273 17.18 -23.57 -8.30
CA GLY A 273 17.53 -22.93 -9.57
C GLY A 273 18.87 -23.41 -10.12
N GLU A 274 19.52 -22.63 -10.98
CA GLU A 274 20.77 -23.03 -11.66
C GLU A 274 21.91 -23.48 -10.72
N ASP A 275 21.95 -22.98 -9.47
CA ASP A 275 23.00 -23.30 -8.51
C ASP A 275 22.86 -24.71 -7.90
N ARG A 276 21.64 -25.25 -7.86
CA ARG A 276 21.28 -26.52 -7.23
C ARG A 276 20.04 -27.14 -7.89
N PRO A 277 20.13 -28.37 -8.42
CA PRO A 277 18.96 -29.04 -8.99
C PRO A 277 17.88 -29.33 -7.95
N ALA A 278 16.65 -29.55 -8.43
CA ALA A 278 15.52 -29.92 -7.60
C ALA A 278 15.81 -31.18 -6.75
N ARG A 279 15.42 -31.13 -5.47
CA ARG A 279 15.68 -32.22 -4.50
C ARG A 279 14.60 -33.31 -4.46
N PHE A 280 13.45 -33.10 -5.11
CA PHE A 280 12.23 -33.90 -4.88
C PHE A 280 11.65 -34.55 -6.15
N GLY A 281 12.47 -34.70 -7.20
CA GLY A 281 11.99 -35.24 -8.49
C GLY A 281 11.12 -34.27 -9.29
N ASP A 282 11.15 -32.97 -8.96
CA ASP A 282 10.53 -31.92 -9.75
C ASP A 282 11.21 -31.85 -11.13
N VAL A 283 10.39 -31.79 -12.19
CA VAL A 283 10.86 -31.76 -13.58
C VAL A 283 11.21 -30.36 -14.06
N ARG A 284 10.76 -29.33 -13.32
CA ARG A 284 11.08 -27.93 -13.63
C ARG A 284 12.55 -27.67 -13.36
N PRO A 285 13.27 -26.95 -14.24
CA PRO A 285 14.67 -26.63 -13.98
C PRO A 285 14.81 -25.65 -12.79
N GLU A 286 13.89 -24.70 -12.68
CA GLU A 286 13.93 -23.64 -11.66
C GLU A 286 12.55 -23.31 -11.09
N VAL A 287 12.51 -22.97 -9.79
CA VAL A 287 11.30 -22.55 -9.08
C VAL A 287 11.67 -21.46 -8.07
N HIS A 288 11.46 -20.20 -8.45
CA HIS A 288 11.71 -19.04 -7.60
C HIS A 288 11.02 -17.76 -8.11
N ASP A 289 10.83 -16.82 -7.20
CA ASP A 289 10.27 -15.49 -7.47
C ASP A 289 11.36 -14.42 -7.61
N SER A 290 12.57 -14.74 -7.18
CA SER A 290 13.77 -13.92 -7.27
C SER A 290 14.99 -14.83 -7.22
N ASP A 291 16.01 -14.54 -8.01
CA ASP A 291 17.27 -15.30 -8.06
C ASP A 291 18.41 -14.65 -7.29
N GLY A 292 18.26 -13.40 -6.82
CA GLY A 292 19.28 -12.78 -5.99
C GLY A 292 18.91 -11.46 -5.33
N LEU A 293 19.78 -11.09 -4.40
CA LEU A 293 19.86 -9.77 -3.78
C LEU A 293 20.84 -8.90 -4.57
N VAL A 294 20.42 -7.71 -4.96
CA VAL A 294 21.29 -6.65 -5.46
C VAL A 294 21.50 -5.60 -4.38
N LEU A 295 22.73 -5.09 -4.29
CA LEU A 295 23.10 -3.96 -3.44
C LEU A 295 23.87 -2.95 -4.28
N GLU A 296 23.55 -1.67 -4.13
CA GLU A 296 24.28 -0.55 -4.70
C GLU A 296 24.78 0.36 -3.56
N ALA A 297 26.09 0.40 -3.36
CA ALA A 297 26.75 1.18 -2.31
C ALA A 297 26.90 2.66 -2.68
N ALA A 298 27.13 3.52 -1.68
CA ALA A 298 27.40 4.95 -1.88
C ALA A 298 28.60 5.25 -2.80
N ASN A 299 29.64 4.40 -2.72
CA ASN A 299 30.86 4.49 -3.53
C ASN A 299 30.68 3.96 -4.97
N GLY A 300 29.49 3.47 -5.34
CA GLY A 300 29.19 2.91 -6.66
C GLY A 300 29.44 1.41 -6.81
N GLU A 301 29.97 0.74 -5.78
CA GLU A 301 30.09 -0.72 -5.76
C GLU A 301 28.71 -1.38 -5.91
N ARG A 302 28.63 -2.40 -6.77
CA ARG A 302 27.43 -3.18 -7.00
C ARG A 302 27.69 -4.64 -6.64
N ILE A 303 26.92 -5.16 -5.70
CA ILE A 303 27.04 -6.54 -5.23
C ILE A 303 25.80 -7.30 -5.71
N PHE A 304 26.01 -8.47 -6.27
CA PHE A 304 24.96 -9.46 -6.49
C PHE A 304 25.21 -10.67 -5.59
N ARG A 305 24.25 -11.01 -4.73
CA ARG A 305 24.25 -12.22 -3.91
C ARG A 305 23.15 -13.15 -4.43
N PRO A 306 23.48 -14.25 -5.15
CA PRO A 306 22.49 -15.24 -5.57
C PRO A 306 21.71 -15.77 -4.36
N LEU A 307 20.38 -15.94 -4.44
CA LEU A 307 19.60 -16.55 -3.36
C LEU A 307 19.84 -18.05 -3.29
N ARG A 308 19.59 -18.63 -2.13
CA ARG A 308 19.69 -20.07 -1.88
C ARG A 308 18.54 -20.56 -1.01
N ASN A 309 18.32 -21.87 -1.05
CA ASN A 309 17.48 -22.61 -0.12
C ASN A 309 18.38 -23.47 0.81
N PRO A 310 18.93 -22.87 1.88
CA PRO A 310 19.90 -23.52 2.75
C PRO A 310 19.24 -24.59 3.64
N PRO A 311 19.97 -25.64 4.09
CA PRO A 311 19.43 -26.65 4.99
C PRO A 311 19.23 -26.15 6.44
N ARG A 312 19.64 -24.92 6.75
CA ARG A 312 19.43 -24.24 8.02
C ARG A 312 19.20 -22.76 7.74
N THR A 313 18.35 -22.11 8.52
CA THR A 313 18.10 -20.67 8.41
C THR A 313 19.41 -19.89 8.55
N THR A 314 19.68 -18.98 7.62
CA THR A 314 20.88 -18.13 7.63
C THR A 314 20.51 -16.67 7.53
N LEU A 315 21.19 -15.84 8.33
CA LEU A 315 21.10 -14.38 8.28
C LEU A 315 22.43 -13.80 7.79
N SER A 316 22.46 -13.30 6.56
CA SER A 316 23.62 -12.55 6.03
C SER A 316 23.41 -11.06 6.28
N SER A 317 24.43 -10.36 6.78
CA SER A 317 24.38 -8.91 7.04
C SER A 317 25.46 -8.18 6.25
N PHE A 318 25.04 -7.28 5.37
CA PHE A 318 25.91 -6.45 4.54
C PHE A 318 25.94 -5.04 5.15
N ARG A 319 27.04 -4.70 5.83
CA ARG A 319 27.24 -3.32 6.32
C ARG A 319 27.37 -2.40 5.13
N LEU A 320 26.36 -1.55 4.95
CA LEU A 320 26.19 -0.71 3.79
C LEU A 320 25.64 0.62 4.27
N PRO A 321 26.49 1.49 4.85
CA PRO A 321 26.06 2.82 5.25
C PRO A 321 25.60 3.58 4.01
N GLU A 322 24.48 4.29 4.13
CA GLU A 322 23.89 5.08 3.05
C GLU A 322 23.72 4.32 1.72
N PRO A 323 22.94 3.21 1.70
CA PRO A 323 22.77 2.43 0.48
C PRO A 323 22.09 3.27 -0.61
N ARG A 324 22.64 3.26 -1.83
CA ARG A 324 21.99 3.91 -2.99
C ARG A 324 20.76 3.13 -3.42
N ALA A 325 20.86 1.81 -3.41
CA ALA A 325 19.73 0.92 -3.66
C ALA A 325 20.00 -0.48 -3.10
N PHE A 326 18.93 -1.22 -2.86
CA PHE A 326 18.98 -2.66 -2.63
C PHE A 326 17.69 -3.30 -3.12
N GLY A 327 17.68 -4.59 -3.41
CA GLY A 327 16.48 -5.23 -3.94
C GLY A 327 16.59 -6.71 -4.15
N LEU A 328 15.43 -7.37 -4.25
CA LEU A 328 15.33 -8.74 -4.72
C LEU A 328 15.01 -8.72 -6.21
N VAL A 329 15.82 -9.40 -7.01
CA VAL A 329 15.72 -9.37 -8.46
C VAL A 329 15.46 -10.76 -9.01
N GLN A 330 14.77 -10.79 -10.14
CA GLN A 330 14.62 -11.93 -11.01
C GLN A 330 15.31 -11.58 -12.33
N ARG A 331 16.50 -12.13 -12.58
CA ARG A 331 17.34 -11.85 -13.75
C ARG A 331 17.07 -12.84 -14.87
N ASP A 332 16.82 -14.11 -14.57
CA ASP A 332 16.32 -15.02 -15.60
C ASP A 332 14.85 -14.72 -15.92
N ARG A 333 14.56 -14.62 -17.22
CA ARG A 333 13.27 -14.26 -17.81
C ARG A 333 12.86 -15.23 -18.91
N ASP A 334 13.65 -16.25 -19.19
CA ASP A 334 13.31 -17.25 -20.20
C ASP A 334 12.25 -18.22 -19.63
N PRO A 335 11.05 -18.32 -20.21
CA PRO A 335 10.07 -19.31 -19.79
C PRO A 335 10.60 -20.76 -19.82
N ALA A 336 11.57 -21.07 -20.68
CA ALA A 336 12.17 -22.40 -20.79
C ALA A 336 12.99 -22.83 -19.57
N SER A 337 13.48 -21.87 -18.78
CA SER A 337 14.16 -22.12 -17.50
C SER A 337 13.21 -22.59 -16.41
N TYR A 338 11.91 -22.27 -16.52
CA TYR A 338 10.91 -22.62 -15.50
C TYR A 338 9.98 -23.75 -15.94
N ARG A 339 9.63 -23.81 -17.23
CA ARG A 339 8.70 -24.81 -17.81
C ARG A 339 7.38 -24.94 -17.03
N ASP A 340 6.84 -23.79 -16.63
CA ASP A 340 5.63 -23.69 -15.79
C ASP A 340 4.67 -22.63 -16.35
N ASP A 341 3.60 -23.11 -16.99
CA ASP A 341 2.58 -22.26 -17.64
C ASP A 341 1.55 -21.69 -16.65
N GLU A 342 1.48 -22.26 -15.44
CA GLU A 342 0.52 -21.87 -14.41
C GLU A 342 1.09 -20.74 -13.54
N ALA A 343 2.25 -20.97 -12.92
CA ALA A 343 2.88 -20.08 -11.96
C ALA A 343 3.71 -18.97 -12.61
N ARG A 344 4.12 -19.15 -13.88
CA ARG A 344 4.74 -18.14 -14.76
C ARG A 344 5.89 -17.36 -14.10
N TYR A 345 6.81 -18.06 -13.45
CA TYR A 345 7.91 -17.47 -12.66
C TYR A 345 8.77 -16.45 -13.44
N ALA A 346 9.04 -16.68 -14.73
CA ALA A 346 9.72 -15.74 -15.63
C ALA A 346 9.09 -14.33 -15.66
N ARG A 347 7.78 -14.23 -15.40
CA ARG A 347 7.02 -12.96 -15.41
C ARG A 347 6.92 -12.29 -14.05
N ARG A 348 7.47 -12.86 -12.96
CA ARG A 348 7.40 -12.28 -11.60
C ARG A 348 8.33 -11.07 -11.46
N PRO A 349 7.92 -9.97 -10.82
CA PRO A 349 8.68 -8.72 -10.84
C PRO A 349 9.98 -8.82 -10.05
N SER A 350 10.98 -8.03 -10.45
CA SER A 350 12.04 -7.60 -9.54
C SER A 350 11.53 -6.42 -8.72
N ALA A 351 12.02 -6.23 -7.49
CA ALA A 351 11.78 -5.03 -6.70
C ALA A 351 13.09 -4.42 -6.22
N LYS A 352 13.23 -3.12 -6.45
CA LYS A 352 14.38 -2.33 -6.04
C LYS A 352 13.92 -1.16 -5.18
N VAL A 353 14.51 -1.05 -4.00
CA VAL A 353 14.32 0.06 -3.07
C VAL A 353 15.42 1.07 -3.31
N THR A 354 15.04 2.34 -3.43
CA THR A 354 15.96 3.48 -3.51
C THR A 354 15.65 4.44 -2.35
N PRO A 355 16.48 4.47 -1.31
CA PRO A 355 16.36 5.42 -0.22
C PRO A 355 16.32 6.88 -0.71
N ARG A 356 15.45 7.69 -0.08
CA ARG A 356 15.46 9.15 -0.24
C ARG A 356 16.14 9.78 0.98
N GLY A 357 17.21 10.54 0.74
CA GLY A 357 18.06 11.10 1.80
C GLY A 357 19.01 10.08 2.42
N SER A 358 19.70 10.47 3.49
CA SER A 358 20.60 9.57 4.22
C SER A 358 19.80 8.75 5.22
N TRP A 359 19.94 7.42 5.14
CA TRP A 359 19.42 6.48 6.13
C TRP A 359 20.41 6.23 7.28
N GLY A 360 21.59 6.86 7.24
CA GLY A 360 22.64 6.70 8.25
C GLY A 360 23.26 5.31 8.28
N GLU A 361 23.86 4.99 9.42
CA GLU A 361 24.53 3.71 9.68
C GLU A 361 23.53 2.56 9.78
N GLY A 362 23.87 1.43 9.17
CA GLY A 362 23.02 0.26 9.15
C GLY A 362 23.57 -0.89 8.32
N ALA A 363 22.70 -1.87 8.05
CA ALA A 363 23.03 -3.01 7.20
C ALA A 363 21.82 -3.46 6.41
N VAL A 364 22.05 -3.90 5.17
CA VAL A 364 21.07 -4.69 4.43
C VAL A 364 21.20 -6.13 4.92
N ARG A 365 20.09 -6.72 5.37
CA ARG A 365 20.05 -8.10 5.88
C ARG A 365 19.30 -9.01 4.92
N LEU A 366 19.83 -10.20 4.69
CA LEU A 366 19.21 -11.26 3.91
C LEU A 366 18.97 -12.46 4.83
N LEU A 367 17.70 -12.78 5.07
CA LEU A 367 17.27 -13.98 5.78
C LEU A 367 16.85 -15.04 4.75
N GLU A 368 17.56 -16.16 4.73
CA GLU A 368 17.23 -17.34 3.91
C GLU A 368 16.73 -18.42 4.89
N ILE A 369 15.50 -18.90 4.72
CA ILE A 369 14.81 -19.81 5.65
C ILE A 369 14.87 -21.24 5.10
N ALA A 370 15.11 -22.22 5.99
CA ALA A 370 15.23 -23.64 5.65
C ALA A 370 13.89 -24.39 5.59
#